data_AF-A0A7Y0CS91-F1
#
_entry.id   AF-A0A7Y0CS91-F1
#
_cell.length_a   1.000
_cell.length_b   1.000
_cell.length_c   1.000
_cell.angle_alpha   90.00
_cell.angle_beta   90.00
_cell.angle_gamma   90.00
#
_symmetry.space_group_name_H-M   'P 1'
#
loop_
_entity.id
_entity.type
_entity.pdbx_description
1 polymer ?
#
loop_
_entity_poly.entity_id
_entity_poly.type
_entity_poly.pdbx_seq_one_letter_code
_entity_poly.pdbx_strand_id
1 'polypeptide(L)' 'MSDPATLVRMVNQIAANVAHHPHDQAVAEITKHLRATWPLSMRVDLVAYVDGGGLDLTPLAADAAEQLRVGDAKP' A
#
# COMPACT_ATOMS: atom_id res chain seq x y z
N MET A 1 -2.23 -1.90 18.15
CA MET A 1 -1.45 -2.67 17.17
C MET A 1 -2.42 -3.06 16.08
N SER A 2 -2.32 -2.45 14.90
CA SER A 2 -3.12 -2.90 13.76
C SER A 2 -2.55 -4.23 13.30
N ASP A 3 -3.40 -5.22 13.13
CA ASP A 3 -2.99 -6.54 12.68
C ASP A 3 -2.50 -6.45 11.20
N PRO A 4 -1.29 -6.92 10.87
CA PRO A 4 -0.72 -6.77 9.53
C PRO A 4 -1.56 -7.47 8.47
N ALA A 5 -2.19 -8.60 8.78
CA ALA A 5 -3.08 -9.28 7.83
C ALA A 5 -4.33 -8.43 7.52
N THR A 6 -4.82 -7.65 8.50
CA THR A 6 -5.90 -6.69 8.27
C THR A 6 -5.47 -5.56 7.33
N LEU A 7 -4.27 -4.99 7.52
CA LEU A 7 -3.73 -3.96 6.63
C LEU A 7 -3.57 -4.48 5.20
N VAL A 8 -2.98 -5.67 5.05
CA VAL A 8 -2.82 -6.34 3.76
C VAL A 8 -4.17 -6.56 3.08
N ARG A 9 -5.17 -7.05 3.81
CA ARG A 9 -6.52 -7.24 3.27
C ARG A 9 -7.10 -5.92 2.78
N MET A 10 -6.98 -4.86 3.56
CA MET A 10 -7.52 -3.54 3.20
C MET A 10 -6.84 -2.96 1.96
N VAL A 11 -5.50 -2.99 1.87
CA VAL A 11 -4.79 -2.48 0.69
C VAL A 11 -5.09 -3.31 -0.56
N ASN A 12 -5.22 -4.63 -0.43
CA ASN A 12 -5.64 -5.49 -1.53
C ASN A 12 -7.07 -5.20 -1.99
N GLN A 13 -7.98 -4.84 -1.09
CA GLN A 13 -9.34 -4.40 -1.46
C GLN A 13 -9.31 -3.07 -2.23
N ILE A 14 -8.48 -2.12 -1.81
CA ILE A 14 -8.29 -0.85 -2.54
C ILE A 14 -7.71 -1.14 -3.93
N ALA A 15 -6.70 -2.02 -4.01
CA ALA A 15 -6.09 -2.43 -5.27
C ALA A 15 -7.10 -3.09 -6.22
N ALA A 16 -7.96 -3.98 -5.70
CA ALA A 16 -9.02 -4.62 -6.47
C ALA A 16 -10.01 -3.61 -7.06
N ASN A 17 -10.33 -2.54 -6.32
CA ASN A 17 -11.22 -1.49 -6.82
C ASN A 17 -10.64 -0.75 -8.01
N VAL A 18 -9.32 -0.53 -8.07
CA VAL A 18 -8.66 0.18 -9.16
C VAL A 18 -7.98 -0.74 -10.18
N ALA A 19 -8.14 -2.07 -10.05
CA ALA A 19 -7.48 -3.06 -10.91
C ALA A 19 -7.91 -2.98 -12.38
N HIS A 20 -8.98 -2.25 -12.69
CA HIS A 20 -9.45 -1.98 -14.05
C HIS A 20 -8.72 -0.79 -14.72
N HIS A 21 -7.98 0.00 -13.95
CA HIS A 21 -7.13 1.08 -14.48
C HIS A 21 -5.78 0.54 -14.97
N PRO A 22 -5.07 1.29 -15.83
CA PRO A 22 -3.68 0.99 -16.17
C PRO A 22 -2.80 0.89 -14.92
N HIS A 23 -1.82 -0.02 -14.93
CA HIS A 23 -0.98 -0.33 -13.77
C HIS A 23 -0.41 0.91 -13.07
N ASP A 24 0.27 1.79 -13.79
CA ASP A 24 0.82 3.05 -13.24
C ASP A 24 -0.24 3.95 -12.59
N GLN A 25 -1.42 4.07 -13.22
CA GLN A 25 -2.52 4.85 -12.64
C GLN A 25 -3.08 4.19 -11.38
N ALA A 26 -3.28 2.87 -11.40
CA ALA A 26 -3.77 2.12 -10.26
C ALA A 26 -2.82 2.28 -9.06
N VAL A 27 -1.50 2.12 -9.26
CA VAL A 27 -0.49 2.30 -8.21
C VAL A 27 -0.51 3.73 -7.64
N ALA A 28 -0.58 4.75 -8.50
CA ALA A 28 -0.64 6.14 -8.07
C ALA A 28 -1.91 6.45 -7.26
N GLU A 29 -3.07 5.96 -7.72
CA GLU A 29 -4.36 6.11 -7.03
C GLU A 29 -4.37 5.39 -5.67
N ILE A 30 -3.86 4.16 -5.59
CA ILE A 30 -3.74 3.43 -4.31
C ILE A 30 -2.84 4.22 -3.36
N THR A 31 -1.65 4.64 -3.80
CA THR A 31 -0.70 5.40 -2.99
C THR A 31 -1.33 6.68 -2.44
N LYS A 32 -2.03 7.44 -3.29
CA LYS A 32 -2.74 8.65 -2.90
C LYS A 32 -3.86 8.36 -1.91
N HIS A 33 -4.65 7.32 -2.14
CA HIS A 33 -5.74 6.92 -1.25
C HIS A 33 -5.20 6.52 0.12
N LEU A 34 -4.13 5.73 0.19
CA LEU A 34 -3.47 5.35 1.43
C LEU A 34 -2.94 6.58 2.18
N ARG A 35 -2.31 7.54 1.51
CA ARG A 35 -1.87 8.80 2.15
C ARG A 35 -3.03 9.63 2.71
N ALA A 36 -4.18 9.62 2.05
CA ALA A 36 -5.35 10.39 2.46
C ALA A 36 -6.18 9.71 3.57
N THR A 37 -6.26 8.38 3.55
CA THR A 37 -7.13 7.62 4.46
C THR A 37 -6.38 6.98 5.63
N TRP A 38 -5.10 6.64 5.46
CA TRP A 38 -4.34 5.95 6.50
C TRP A 38 -3.43 6.90 7.27
N PRO A 39 -3.39 6.79 8.61
CA PRO A 39 -2.41 7.50 9.42
C PRO A 39 -0.98 7.02 9.12
N LEU A 40 0.01 7.84 9.46
CA LEU A 40 1.43 7.53 9.22
C LEU A 40 1.85 6.18 9.80
N SER A 41 1.38 5.82 11.01
CA SER A 41 1.70 4.54 11.64
C SER A 41 1.29 3.33 10.80
N MET A 42 0.08 3.31 10.23
CA MET A 42 -0.37 2.22 9.37
C MET A 42 0.43 2.12 8.08
N ARG A 43 0.89 3.25 7.53
CA ARG A 43 1.75 3.27 6.33
C ARG A 43 3.12 2.67 6.63
N VAL A 44 3.70 3.00 7.79
CA VAL A 44 4.96 2.40 8.26
C VAL A 44 4.80 0.90 8.52
N ASP A 45 3.71 0.48 9.17
CA ASP A 45 3.42 -0.94 9.41
C ASP A 45 3.30 -1.73 8.09
N LEU A 46 2.67 -1.15 7.07
CA LEU A 46 2.56 -1.75 5.74
C LEU A 46 3.93 -1.91 5.06
N VAL A 47 4.77 -0.87 5.10
CA VAL A 47 6.12 -0.92 4.52
C VAL A 47 6.97 -1.96 5.27
N ALA A 48 6.89 -2.03 6.60
CA ALA A 48 7.58 -3.04 7.39
C ALA A 48 7.14 -4.47 7.03
N TYR A 49 5.86 -4.67 6.69
CA TYR A 49 5.36 -5.96 6.22
C TYR A 49 5.92 -6.35 4.84
N VAL A 50 6.10 -5.37 3.92
CA VAL A 50 6.74 -5.60 2.62
C VAL A 50 8.21 -6.02 2.79
N ASP A 51 8.96 -5.32 3.64
CA ASP A 51 10.36 -5.69 3.98
C ASP A 51 10.46 -7.10 4.59
N GLY A 52 9.40 -7.59 5.26
CA GLY A 52 9.30 -8.95 5.79
C GLY A 52 8.97 -10.04 4.77
N GLY A 53 8.73 -9.69 3.50
CA GLY A 53 8.49 -10.64 2.40
C GLY A 53 7.17 -10.45 1.65
N GLY A 54 6.21 -9.68 2.20
CA GLY A 54 5.05 -9.19 1.45
C GLY A 54 4.17 -10.23 0.73
N LEU A 55 4.19 -11.50 1.15
CA LEU A 55 3.68 -12.64 0.35
C LEU A 55 2.19 -12.57 0.02
N ASP A 56 1.38 -11.91 0.86
CA ASP A 56 -0.07 -11.81 0.68
C ASP A 56 -0.51 -10.54 -0.07
N LEU A 57 0.42 -9.69 -0.51
CA LEU A 57 0.10 -8.46 -1.25
C LEU A 57 -0.10 -8.74 -2.74
N THR A 58 -1.12 -8.10 -3.32
CA THR A 58 -1.26 -8.05 -4.78
C THR A 58 -0.12 -7.24 -5.40
N PRO A 59 0.24 -7.46 -6.68
CA PRO A 59 1.30 -6.70 -7.35
C PRO A 59 1.10 -5.18 -7.26
N LEU A 60 -0.15 -4.73 -7.45
CA LEU A 60 -0.53 -3.32 -7.32
C LEU A 60 -0.34 -2.77 -5.90
N ALA A 61 -0.66 -3.57 -4.88
CA ALA A 61 -0.50 -3.16 -3.49
C ALA A 61 0.97 -3.12 -3.06
N ALA A 62 1.78 -4.06 -3.52
CA ALA A 62 3.22 -4.08 -3.28
C ALA A 62 3.89 -2.84 -3.90
N ASP A 63 3.61 -2.54 -5.17
CA ASP A 63 4.16 -1.36 -5.85
C ASP A 63 3.72 -0.05 -5.19
N ALA A 64 2.46 0.03 -4.72
CA ALA A 64 1.97 1.19 -4.01
C ALA A 64 2.64 1.35 -2.63
N ALA A 65 2.93 0.27 -1.92
CA ALA A 65 3.67 0.30 -0.67
C ALA A 65 5.12 0.76 -0.87
N GLU A 66 5.78 0.33 -1.95
CA GLU A 66 7.11 0.83 -2.33
C GLU A 66 7.07 2.34 -2.69
N GLN A 67 6.04 2.81 -3.40
CA GLN A 67 5.83 4.24 -3.64
C GLN A 67 5.56 5.03 -2.35
N LEU A 68 4.88 4.43 -1.36
CA LEU A 68 4.71 5.04 -0.05
C LEU A 68 6.07 5.26 0.63
N ARG A 69 6.95 4.24 0.61
CA ARG A 69 8.31 4.31 1.14
C ARG A 69 9.11 5.46 0.52
N VAL A 70 9.14 5.54 -0.81
CA VAL A 70 9.91 6.58 -1.52
C VAL A 70 9.36 7.99 -1.28
N GLY A 71 8.03 8.16 -1.33
CA GLY A 71 7.44 9.48 -1.20
C GLY A 71 7.31 10.00 0.24
N ASP A 72 7.42 9.14 1.24
CA ASP A 72 7.48 9.55 2.66
C ASP A 72 8.93 9.74 3.14
N ALA A 73 9.90 9.10 2.49
CA ALA A 73 11.34 9.27 2.74
C ALA A 73 11.94 10.57 2.18
N LYS A 74 11.12 11.58 1.84
CA LYS A 74 11.64 12.87 1.41
C LYS A 74 12.18 13.65 2.63
N PRO A 75 13.44 14.15 2.59
CA PRO A 75 14.06 14.88 3.69
C PRO A 75 13.39 16.23 3.99
#